data_AF-A0A0C3KRC9-F1
#
_entry.id   AF-A0A0C3KRC9-F1
#
_cell.length_a   1.000
_cell.length_b   1.000
_cell.length_c   1.000
_cell.angle_alpha   90.00
_cell.angle_beta   90.00
_cell.angle_gamma   90.00
#
_symmetry.space_group_name_H-M   'P 1'
#
loop_
_entity.id
_entity.type
_entity.pdbx_description
1 polymer ?
#
loop_
_entity_poly.entity_id
_entity_poly.type
_entity_poly.pdbx_seq_one_letter_code
_entity_poly.pdbx_strand_id
1 'polypeptide(L)'
;MAPELHEQDIPMVTLYSDVYAFASTALQIFSGAPPYLHIRQEFQVVFAIINNVLPPRPLSTELTDEMWTMLLSCWAYTPSARSRMVDVSLKLASG
;
A
#
# COMPACT_ATOMS: atom_id res chain seq x y z
N MET A 1 -6.50 -1.70 3.93
CA MET A 1 -6.51 -0.66 4.97
C MET A 1 -5.12 -0.60 5.61
N ALA A 2 -4.70 0.53 6.16
CA ALA A 2 -3.40 0.64 6.83
C ALA A 2 -3.39 -0.14 8.17
N PRO A 3 -2.25 -0.71 8.60
CA PRO A 3 -2.17 -1.59 9.78
C PRO A 3 -2.63 -0.90 11.07
N GLU A 4 -2.28 0.37 11.27
CA GLU A 4 -2.60 1.13 12.49
C GLU A 4 -4.11 1.28 12.74
N LEU A 5 -4.93 1.14 11.69
CA LEU A 5 -6.40 1.22 11.79
C LEU A 5 -7.04 -0.05 12.34
N HIS A 6 -6.26 -1.13 12.51
CA HIS A 6 -6.70 -2.39 13.10
C HIS A 6 -6.11 -2.64 14.49
N GLU A 7 -5.14 -1.84 14.92
CA GLU A 7 -4.41 -2.01 16.18
C GLU A 7 -5.03 -1.23 17.34
N GLN A 8 -5.88 -0.24 17.06
CA GLN A 8 -6.47 0.66 18.05
C GLN A 8 -7.98 0.43 18.16
N ASP A 9 -8.52 0.54 19.39
CA ASP A 9 -9.97 0.45 19.65
C ASP A 9 -10.76 1.56 18.92
N ILE A 10 -10.14 2.73 18.75
CA ILE A 10 -10.69 3.85 17.99
C ILE A 10 -9.74 4.13 16.82
N PRO A 11 -10.09 3.73 15.59
CA PRO A 11 -9.21 3.92 14.44
C PRO A 11 -9.07 5.41 14.11
N MET A 12 -7.84 5.90 14.11
CA MET A 12 -7.53 7.27 13.70
C MET A 12 -7.01 7.30 12.26
N VAL A 13 -7.85 7.77 11.34
CA VAL A 13 -7.45 8.00 9.95
C VAL A 13 -6.55 9.23 9.88
N THR A 14 -5.41 9.10 9.21
CA THR A 14 -4.44 10.18 9.00
C THR A 14 -4.03 10.27 7.53
N LEU A 15 -3.31 11.34 7.17
CA LEU A 15 -2.69 11.45 5.85
C LEU A 15 -1.78 10.25 5.51
N TYR A 16 -1.14 9.66 6.52
CA TYR A 16 -0.29 8.48 6.32
C TYR A 16 -1.12 7.21 6.03
N SER A 17 -2.35 7.14 6.54
CA SER A 17 -3.28 6.06 6.23
C SER A 17 -3.76 6.16 4.77
N ASP A 18 -3.99 7.38 4.28
CA ASP A 18 -4.31 7.64 2.87
C ASP A 18 -3.14 7.28 1.93
N VAL A 19 -1.89 7.56 2.31
CA VAL A 19 -0.70 7.14 1.54
C VAL A 19 -0.65 5.61 1.37
N TYR A 20 -0.94 4.86 2.44
CA TYR A 20 -0.96 3.39 2.39
C TYR A 20 -2.09 2.89 1.48
N ALA A 21 -3.28 3.52 1.57
CA ALA A 21 -4.42 3.21 0.71
C ALA A 21 -4.12 3.52 -0.76
N PHE A 22 -3.47 4.65 -1.04
CA PHE A 22 -3.02 5.03 -2.38
C PHE A 22 -2.17 3.94 -3.03
N ALA A 23 -1.18 3.40 -2.32
CA ALA A 23 -0.32 2.36 -2.88
C ALA A 23 -1.10 1.06 -3.19
N SER A 24 -2.09 0.73 -2.35
CA SER A 24 -3.01 -0.38 -2.57
C SER A 24 -3.84 -0.18 -3.85
N THR A 25 -4.39 1.03 -4.04
CA THR A 25 -5.13 1.40 -5.25
C THR A 25 -4.26 1.40 -6.50
N ALA A 26 -3.04 1.94 -6.41
CA ALA A 26 -2.10 1.95 -7.53
C ALA A 26 -1.74 0.53 -7.96
N LEU A 27 -1.46 -0.37 -7.00
CA LEU A 27 -1.21 -1.78 -7.31
C LEU A 27 -2.42 -2.45 -7.98
N GLN A 28 -3.63 -2.12 -7.54
CA GLN A 28 -4.86 -2.63 -8.15
C GLN A 28 -5.01 -2.17 -9.60
N ILE A 29 -4.62 -0.93 -9.90
CA ILE A 29 -4.59 -0.42 -11.28
C ILE A 29 -3.60 -1.22 -12.12
N PHE A 30 -2.34 -1.40 -11.66
CA PHE A 30 -1.31 -2.11 -12.44
C PHE A 30 -1.57 -3.61 -12.61
N SER A 31 -2.27 -4.24 -11.66
CA SER A 31 -2.56 -5.67 -11.69
C SER A 31 -3.93 -6.01 -12.27
N GLY A 32 -4.84 -5.05 -12.36
CA GLY A 32 -6.25 -5.28 -12.68
C GLY A 32 -7.02 -6.05 -11.60
N ALA A 33 -6.44 -6.25 -10.41
CA ALA A 33 -6.99 -7.09 -9.35
C ALA A 33 -6.70 -6.52 -7.94
N PRO A 34 -7.49 -6.88 -6.91
CA PRO A 34 -7.20 -6.47 -5.54
C PRO A 34 -5.79 -6.92 -5.08
N PRO A 35 -5.07 -6.13 -4.27
CA PRO A 35 -3.68 -6.41 -3.84
C PRO A 35 -3.45 -7.81 -3.27
N TYR A 36 -4.42 -8.34 -2.53
CA TYR A 36 -4.34 -9.64 -1.86
C TYR A 36 -5.25 -10.69 -2.51
N LEU A 37 -5.45 -10.65 -3.84
CA LEU A 37 -6.33 -11.58 -4.57
C LEU A 37 -6.09 -13.06 -4.25
N HIS A 38 -4.84 -13.44 -3.94
CA HIS A 38 -4.45 -14.81 -3.59
C HIS A 38 -4.98 -15.29 -2.22
N ILE A 39 -5.43 -14.37 -1.36
CA ILE A 39 -6.01 -14.67 -0.05
C ILE A 39 -7.54 -14.73 -0.18
N ARG A 40 -8.13 -15.86 0.20
CA ARG A 40 -9.57 -16.12 0.00
C ARG A 40 -10.49 -15.44 1.02
N GLN A 41 -10.02 -15.29 2.26
CA GLN A 41 -10.85 -14.80 3.37
C GLN A 41 -10.38 -13.42 3.83
N GLU A 42 -11.31 -12.49 3.99
CA GLU A 42 -10.99 -11.09 4.32
C GLU A 42 -10.21 -10.95 5.64
N PHE A 43 -10.56 -11.73 6.67
CA PHE A 43 -9.82 -11.68 7.95
C PHE A 43 -8.35 -12.13 7.80
N GLN A 44 -8.04 -13.00 6.84
CA GLN A 44 -6.66 -13.40 6.56
C GLN A 44 -5.88 -12.28 5.89
N VAL A 45 -6.54 -11.42 5.10
CA VAL A 45 -5.96 -10.20 4.53
C VAL A 45 -5.65 -9.20 5.65
N VAL A 46 -6.59 -8.99 6.56
CA VAL A 46 -6.38 -8.14 7.75
C VAL A 46 -5.19 -8.66 8.58
N PHE A 47 -5.13 -9.98 8.82
CA PHE A 47 -4.01 -10.59 9.54
C PHE A 47 -2.68 -10.40 8.81
N ALA A 48 -2.64 -10.55 7.48
CA ALA A 48 -1.45 -10.30 6.67
C ALA A 48 -0.97 -8.85 6.83
N ILE A 49 -1.88 -7.88 6.73
CA ILE A 49 -1.59 -6.44 6.88
C ILE A 49 -1.00 -6.13 8.26
N ILE A 50 -1.63 -6.63 9.35
CA ILE A 50 -1.15 -6.41 10.72
C ILE A 50 0.24 -7.03 10.94
N ASN A 51 0.52 -8.17 10.31
CA ASN A 51 1.84 -8.83 10.37
C ASN A 51 2.84 -8.25 9.35
N ASN A 52 2.55 -7.09 8.75
CA ASN A 52 3.40 -6.42 7.77
C ASN A 52 3.76 -7.29 6.56
N VAL A 53 2.85 -8.18 6.16
CA VAL A 53 2.96 -8.97 4.94
C VAL A 53 2.36 -8.17 3.80
N LEU A 54 3.20 -7.73 2.86
CA LEU A 54 2.81 -6.93 1.70
C LEU A 54 2.22 -7.79 0.58
N PRO A 55 1.39 -7.21 -0.30
CA PRO A 55 0.91 -7.91 -1.49
C PRO A 55 2.08 -8.26 -2.42
N PRO A 56 2.00 -9.37 -3.18
CA PRO A 56 3.03 -9.72 -4.14
C PRO A 56 3.10 -8.68 -5.27
N ARG A 57 4.30 -8.44 -5.79
CA ARG A 57 4.47 -7.63 -7.00
C ARG A 57 3.80 -8.35 -8.18
N PRO A 58 2.88 -7.70 -8.91
CA PRO A 58 2.24 -8.30 -10.07
C PRO A 58 3.25 -8.44 -11.22
N LEU A 59 2.99 -9.41 -12.09
CA LEU A 59 3.66 -9.50 -13.39
C LEU A 59 3.02 -8.48 -14.33
N SER A 60 3.51 -7.24 -14.29
CA SER A 60 3.09 -6.15 -15.16
C SER A 60 4.31 -5.42 -15.71
N THR A 61 4.37 -5.27 -17.03
CA THR A 61 5.43 -4.50 -17.71
C THR A 61 5.28 -3.00 -17.49
N GLU A 62 4.09 -2.54 -17.11
CA GLU A 62 3.80 -1.13 -16.82
C GLU A 62 4.26 -0.73 -15.40
N LEU A 63 4.38 -1.70 -14.49
CA LEU A 63 4.88 -1.47 -13.14
C LEU A 63 6.41 -1.58 -13.09
N THR A 64 7.09 -0.48 -13.36
CA THR A 64 8.55 -0.38 -13.31
C THR A 64 9.11 -0.64 -11.91
N ASP A 65 10.39 -0.96 -11.82
CA ASP A 65 11.09 -1.15 -10.53
C ASP A 65 11.07 0.11 -9.66
N GLU A 66 11.14 1.28 -10.30
CA GLU A 66 11.10 2.57 -9.62
C GLU A 66 9.73 2.84 -8.99
N MET A 67 8.66 2.56 -9.74
CA MET A 67 7.29 2.69 -9.24
C MET A 67 7.02 1.66 -8.14
N TRP A 68 7.48 0.42 -8.31
CA TRP A 68 7.37 -0.59 -7.27
C TRP A 68 8.07 -0.16 -5.97
N THR A 69 9.28 0.37 -6.07
CA THR A 69 10.03 0.91 -4.92
C THR A 69 9.28 2.05 -4.24
N MET A 70 8.61 2.91 -5.01
CA MET A 70 7.75 3.97 -4.47
C MET A 70 6.51 3.41 -3.76
N LEU A 71 5.86 2.37 -4.29
CA LEU A 71 4.74 1.72 -3.58
C LEU A 71 5.19 1.09 -2.27
N LEU A 72 6.37 0.45 -2.25
CA LEU A 72 6.97 -0.11 -1.03
C LEU A 72 7.21 0.97 0.04
N SER A 73 7.65 2.17 -0.32
CA SER A 73 7.83 3.25 0.66
C SER A 73 6.51 3.81 1.18
N CYS A 74 5.44 3.78 0.39
CA CYS A 74 4.09 4.13 0.84
C CYS A 74 3.49 3.09 1.80
N TRP A 75 3.91 1.81 1.71
CA TRP A 75 3.48 0.74 2.61
C TRP A 75 4.40 0.53 3.83
N ALA A 76 5.30 1.46 4.14
CA ALA A 76 6.09 1.37 5.37
C ALA A 76 5.17 1.15 6.58
N TYR A 77 5.50 0.16 7.43
CA TYR A 77 4.66 -0.23 8.57
C TYR A 77 4.39 0.96 9.49
N THR A 78 5.46 1.61 9.96
CA THR A 78 5.39 2.84 10.76
C THR A 78 4.83 3.99 9.92
N PRO A 79 3.69 4.62 10.32
CA PRO A 79 3.06 5.69 9.53
C PRO A 79 4.00 6.83 9.15
N SER A 80 4.80 7.32 10.09
CA SER A 80 5.74 8.43 9.85
C SER A 80 6.94 8.09 8.95
N ALA A 81 7.19 6.80 8.70
CA ALA A 81 8.22 6.35 7.76
C ALA A 81 7.71 6.26 6.32
N ARG A 82 6.40 6.42 6.10
CA ARG A 82 5.80 6.40 4.76
C ARG A 82 6.19 7.67 3.99
N SER A 83 6.36 7.54 2.67
CA SER A 83 6.52 8.71 1.81
C SER A 83 5.34 9.67 1.94
N ARG A 84 5.58 10.98 1.87
CA ARG A 84 4.47 11.94 1.83
C ARG A 84 3.88 11.97 0.43
N MET A 85 2.59 12.23 0.30
CA MET A 85 1.96 12.30 -1.03
C MET A 85 2.57 13.38 -1.92
N VAL A 86 3.13 14.46 -1.37
CA VAL A 86 3.87 15.45 -2.18
C VAL A 86 5.09 14.83 -2.86
N ASP A 87 5.85 13.98 -2.16
CA ASP A 87 7.04 13.33 -2.69
C ASP A 87 6.66 12.26 -3.73
N VAL A 88 5.57 11.53 -3.47
CA VAL A 88 4.97 10.55 -4.41
C VAL A 88 4.53 11.24 -5.71
N SER A 89 3.78 12.34 -5.61
CA SER A 89 3.29 13.08 -6.77
C SER A 89 4.42 13.67 -7.61
N LEU A 90 5.47 14.21 -6.97
CA LEU A 90 6.66 14.70 -7.68
C LEU A 90 7.36 13.60 -8.46
N LYS A 91 7.46 12.40 -7.86
CA LYS A 91 8.08 11.25 -8.52
C LYS A 91 7.27 10.77 -9.72
N LEU A 92 5.94 10.74 -9.59
CA LEU A 92 5.04 10.38 -10.69
C LEU A 92 5.05 11.40 -11.83
N ALA A 93 5.26 12.69 -11.54
CA ALA A 93 5.33 13.73 -12.57
C ALA A 93 6.67 13.76 -13.33
N SER A 94 7.67 13.02 -12.86
CA SER A 94 9.03 13.01 -13.41
C SER A 94 9.31 11.82 -14.34
N GLY A 95 8.33 10.91 -14.52
CA GLY A 95 8.38 9.77 -15.43
C GLY A 95 7.34 9.88 -16.54
#